data_AF-A0A1Z5HXL2-F1
#
_entry.id   AF-A0A1Z5HXL2-F1
#
_cell.length_a   1.000
_cell.length_b   1.000
_cell.length_c   1.000
_cell.angle_alpha   90.00
_cell.angle_beta   90.00
_cell.angle_gamma   90.00
#
_symmetry.space_group_name_H-M   'P 1'
#
loop_
_entity.id
_entity.type
_entity.pdbx_description
1 polymer ?
#
loop_
_entity_poly.entity_id
_entity_poly.type
_entity_poly.pdbx_seq_one_letter_code
_entity_poly.pdbx_strand_id
1 'polypeptide(L)' 'YDPETGDPENNIQAGTPFEELPDDWVCPICGVGKDQFEKES' A
#
# COMPACT_ATOMS: atom_id res chain seq x y z
N TYR A 1 4.64 2.24 -0.98
CA TYR A 1 3.41 2.06 -1.77
C TYR A 1 3.23 3.35 -2.54
N ASP A 2 2.93 3.27 -3.83
CA ASP A 2 2.64 4.45 -4.65
C ASP A 2 1.13 4.51 -4.91
N PRO A 3 0.41 5.50 -4.36
CA PRO A 3 -1.02 5.68 -4.61
C PRO A 3 -1.36 5.86 -6.09
N GLU A 4 -0.48 6.46 -6.91
CA GLU A 4 -0.75 6.67 -8.33
C GLU A 4 -0.81 5.34 -9.10
N THR A 5 -0.03 4.33 -8.67
CA THR A 5 -0.05 3.00 -9.28
C THR A 5 -1.04 2.05 -8.60
N GLY A 6 -1.28 2.22 -7.31
CA GLY A 6 -1.98 1.23 -6.50
C GLY A 6 -1.16 -0.04 -6.31
N ASP A 7 -1.85 -1.14 -6.05
CA ASP A 7 -1.32 -2.51 -5.98
C ASP A 7 -2.33 -3.48 -6.62
N PRO A 8 -2.44 -3.49 -7.97
CA PRO A 8 -3.51 -4.22 -8.67
C PRO A 8 -3.45 -5.74 -8.49
N GLU A 9 -2.28 -6.31 -8.23
CA GLU A 9 -2.13 -7.74 -7.96
C GLU A 9 -2.80 -8.16 -6.64
N ASN A 10 -2.89 -7.22 -5.69
CA ASN A 10 -3.60 -7.38 -4.42
C ASN A 10 -4.96 -6.66 -4.39
N ASN A 11 -5.54 -6.38 -5.57
CA ASN A 11 -6.83 -5.71 -5.73
C ASN A 11 -6.92 -4.29 -5.14
N ILE A 12 -5.79 -3.58 -5.06
CA ILE A 12 -5.76 -2.16 -4.70
C ILE A 12 -5.66 -1.34 -5.99
N GLN A 13 -6.68 -0.53 -6.25
CA GLN A 13 -6.73 0.27 -7.48
C GLN A 13 -5.78 1.48 -7.41
N ALA A 14 -5.29 1.91 -8.57
CA ALA A 14 -4.65 3.21 -8.71
C ALA A 14 -5.56 4.33 -8.17
N GLY A 15 -4.95 5.28 -7.46
CA GLY A 15 -5.61 6.36 -6.74
C GLY A 15 -5.99 6.04 -5.30
N THR A 16 -5.84 4.79 -4.83
CA THR A 16 -6.17 4.44 -3.43
C THR A 16 -5.11 5.06 -2.50
N PRO A 17 -5.46 5.94 -1.56
CA PRO A 17 -4.49 6.49 -0.61
C PRO A 17 -4.00 5.42 0.38
N PHE A 18 -2.80 5.59 0.92
CA PHE A 18 -2.20 4.61 1.85
C PHE A 18 -3.07 4.37 3.10
N GLU A 19 -3.76 5.41 3.55
CA GLU A 19 -4.65 5.38 4.70
C GLU A 19 -5.89 4.48 4.47
N GLU A 20 -6.32 4.30 3.22
CA GLU A 20 -7.47 3.46 2.85
C GLU A 20 -7.09 2.02 2.51
N LEU A 21 -5.79 1.68 2.54
CA LEU A 21 -5.37 0.28 2.40
C LEU A 21 -5.98 -0.57 3.51
N PRO A 22 -6.38 -1.82 3.23
CA PRO A 22 -6.82 -2.77 4.25
C PRO A 22 -5.81 -2.90 5.41
N ASP A 23 -6.30 -3.14 6.62
CA ASP A 23 -5.43 -3.28 7.80
C ASP A 23 -4.48 -4.48 7.72
N ASP A 24 -4.85 -5.51 6.95
CA ASP A 24 -4.07 -6.70 6.67
C ASP A 24 -3.20 -6.58 5.40
N TRP A 25 -3.20 -5.42 4.74
CA TRP A 25 -2.32 -5.19 3.60
C TRP A 25 -0.85 -5.26 4.04
N VAL A 26 -0.05 -5.94 3.22
CA VAL A 26 1.40 -6.07 3.39
C VAL A 26 2.10 -5.66 2.11
N CYS A 27 3.33 -5.17 2.24
CA CYS A 27 4.17 -4.82 1.09
C CYS A 27 4.34 -6.04 0.16
N PRO A 28 3.98 -5.96 -1.13
CA PRO A 28 4.12 -7.10 -2.06
C PRO A 28 5.58 -7.50 -2.32
N ILE A 29 6.54 -6.63 -1.96
CA ILE A 29 7.98 -6.85 -2.18
C ILE A 29 8.63 -7.58 -0.99
N CYS A 30 8.28 -7.21 0.25
CA CYS A 30 8.97 -7.69 1.45
C CYS A 30 8.05 -8.24 2.56
N GLY A 31 6.73 -8.15 2.41
CA GLY A 31 5.75 -8.72 3.33
C GLY A 31 5.58 -7.99 4.67
N VAL A 32 6.20 -6.82 4.85
CA VAL A 32 6.00 -6.00 6.06
C VAL A 32 4.64 -5.28 6.03
N GLY A 33 4.04 -5.07 7.20
CA GLY A 33 2.76 -4.38 7.34
C GLY A 33 2.85 -2.86 7.20
N LYS A 34 1.68 -2.20 7.27
CA LYS A 34 1.54 -0.74 7.16
C LYS A 34 2.36 0.05 8.19
N ASP A 35 2.68 -0.55 9.32
CA ASP A 35 3.45 0.04 10.43
C ASP A 35 4.92 0.29 10.11
N GLN A 36 5.46 -0.35 9.06
CA GLN A 36 6.84 -0.19 8.61
C GLN A 36 6.99 0.83 7.46
N PHE A 37 5.93 1.56 7.12
CA PHE A 37 5.94 2.59 6.09
C PHE A 37 5.96 3.99 6.71
N GLU A 38 6.69 4.89 6.06
CA GLU A 38 6.68 6.31 6.35
C GLU A 38 6.25 7.06 5.09
N LYS A 39 5.56 8.20 5.27
CA LYS A 39 5.19 9.07 4.17
C LYS A 39 6.43 9.77 3.64
N GLU A 40 6.66 9.69 2.33
CA GLU A 40 7.70 10.47 1.67
C GLU A 40 7.43 11.97 1.86
N SER A 41 8.47 12.74 2.19
CA SER A 41 8.39 14.16 2.57
C SER A 41 8.37 15.10 1.38
#